data_AF-A0A836TCJ8-F1
#
_entry.id   AF-A0A836TCJ8-F1
#
_cell.length_a   1.000
_cell.length_b   1.000
_cell.length_c   1.000
_cell.angle_alpha   90.00
_cell.angle_beta   90.00
_cell.angle_gamma   90.00
#
_symmetry.space_group_name_H-M   'P 1'
#
loop_
_entity.id
_entity.type
_entity.pdbx_description
1 polymer ?
#
loop_
_entity_poly.entity_id
_entity_poly.type
_entity_poly.pdbx_seq_one_letter_code
_entity_poly.pdbx_strand_id
1 'polypeptide(L)'
;MDLRAQREREYRRLLYVALTRAEDRLYICGWETRNGRAKGCWYDLVADAFDRLPGVDDIDRGDEGIVRRLSNPQTAALKPPVESTEMRPLSLLPSWADVAPAPEPEPPQPLAPSQPDVEAPPVMSPIGYTAESGGLMRGRTAHRLLQLLPDVAPEQREESARRYMTHVAPEWGAQQSKDLINEVLGILGHSDFAPLFGPDSQAEVPIAGVVGEFAISGQIDRLVVTDHEILIIDYKTNRNPPEDEAHVPAAYLG
;
A
#
# COMPACT_ATOMS: atom_id res chain seq x y z
N MET A 1 -3.86 -20.44 -1.83
CA MET A 1 -4.03 -20.09 -0.40
C MET A 1 -4.86 -18.82 -0.34
N ASP A 2 -5.95 -18.77 0.43
CA ASP A 2 -6.89 -17.64 0.41
C ASP A 2 -6.23 -16.32 0.88
N LEU A 3 -6.08 -15.36 -0.05
CA LEU A 3 -5.50 -14.03 0.20
C LEU A 3 -6.24 -13.28 1.31
N ARG A 4 -7.55 -13.50 1.48
CA ARG A 4 -8.32 -12.90 2.57
C ARG A 4 -7.88 -13.44 3.91
N ALA A 5 -7.70 -14.75 4.02
CA ALA A 5 -7.21 -15.39 5.23
C ALA A 5 -5.77 -14.94 5.57
N GLN A 6 -4.93 -14.67 4.57
CA GLN A 6 -3.58 -14.14 4.82
C GLN A 6 -3.59 -12.69 5.32
N ARG A 7 -4.43 -11.83 4.73
CA ARG A 7 -4.62 -10.46 5.22
C ARG A 7 -5.18 -10.43 6.64
N GLU A 8 -6.15 -11.29 6.94
CA GLU A 8 -6.71 -11.41 8.28
C GLU A 8 -5.65 -11.88 9.31
N ARG A 9 -4.79 -12.84 8.92
CA ARG A 9 -3.68 -13.28 9.77
C ARG A 9 -2.69 -12.14 10.05
N GLU A 10 -2.33 -11.38 9.02
CA GLU A 10 -1.43 -10.24 9.20
C GLU A 10 -2.08 -9.13 10.05
N TYR A 11 -3.36 -8.85 9.82
CA TYR A 11 -4.12 -7.89 10.59
C TYR A 11 -4.17 -8.25 12.08
N ARG A 12 -4.36 -9.53 12.41
CA ARG A 12 -4.30 -10.04 13.80
C ARG A 12 -2.88 -10.07 14.37
N ARG A 13 -1.87 -10.33 13.54
CA ARG A 13 -0.46 -10.27 13.94
C ARG A 13 -0.09 -8.85 14.38
N LEU A 14 -0.54 -7.83 13.64
CA LEU A 14 -0.30 -6.43 14.01
C LEU A 14 -0.98 -6.06 15.34
N LEU A 15 -2.21 -6.52 15.58
CA LEU A 15 -2.88 -6.35 16.87
C LEU A 15 -2.09 -7.00 18.00
N TYR A 16 -1.62 -8.24 17.81
CA TYR A 16 -0.80 -8.94 18.80
C TYR A 16 0.49 -8.17 19.13
N VAL A 17 1.17 -7.62 18.12
CA VAL A 17 2.37 -6.79 18.34
C VAL A 17 2.03 -5.54 19.15
N ALA A 18 0.94 -4.84 18.83
CA ALA A 18 0.50 -3.67 19.59
C ALA A 18 0.19 -4.02 21.05
N LEU A 19 -0.51 -5.14 21.29
CA LEU A 19 -0.85 -5.63 22.62
C LEU A 19 0.37 -6.03 23.47
N THR A 20 1.43 -6.50 22.83
CA THR A 20 2.62 -7.03 23.55
C THR A 20 3.77 -6.05 23.65
N ARG A 21 3.80 -5.01 22.81
CA ARG A 21 4.84 -3.97 22.84
C ARG A 21 4.51 -2.80 23.77
N ALA A 22 3.24 -2.63 24.15
CA ALA A 22 2.87 -1.63 25.15
C ALA A 22 3.53 -1.97 26.50
N GLU A 23 4.29 -1.03 27.06
CA GLU A 23 5.03 -1.25 28.31
C GLU A 23 4.14 -1.01 29.53
N ASP A 24 3.59 0.20 29.68
CA ASP A 24 2.79 0.57 30.86
C ASP A 24 1.28 0.53 30.60
N ARG A 25 0.81 1.11 29.48
CA ARG A 25 -0.61 1.23 29.16
C ARG A 25 -0.83 1.15 27.65
N LEU A 26 -1.91 0.48 27.25
CA LEU A 26 -2.43 0.50 25.89
C LEU A 26 -3.86 1.05 25.91
N TYR A 27 -4.10 2.07 25.08
CA TYR A 27 -5.44 2.60 24.85
C TYR A 27 -5.90 2.17 23.46
N ILE A 28 -7.09 1.57 23.38
CA ILE A 28 -7.71 1.17 22.11
C ILE A 28 -8.95 2.03 21.92
N CYS A 29 -8.89 2.89 20.93
CA CYS A 29 -9.93 3.86 20.60
C CYS A 29 -10.25 3.78 19.11
N GLY A 30 -11.35 4.41 18.69
CA GLY A 30 -11.69 4.52 17.27
C GLY A 30 -12.72 5.60 17.05
N TRP A 31 -12.97 5.91 15.78
CA TRP A 31 -14.10 6.74 15.37
C TRP A 31 -15.05 5.90 14.52
N GLU A 32 -16.33 6.20 14.61
CA GLU A 32 -17.34 5.62 13.74
C GLU A 32 -17.72 6.61 12.64
N THR A 33 -17.95 6.13 11.43
CA THR A 33 -18.48 6.95 10.34
C THR A 33 -20.01 6.84 10.31
N ARG A 34 -20.68 7.57 9.40
CA ARG A 34 -22.13 7.37 9.16
C ARG A 34 -22.49 5.93 8.77
N ASN A 35 -21.53 5.17 8.23
CA ASN A 35 -21.71 3.76 7.86
C ASN A 35 -21.37 2.78 9.00
N GLY A 36 -21.10 3.30 10.21
CA GLY A 36 -20.66 2.53 11.37
C GLY A 36 -19.17 2.16 11.30
N ARG A 37 -18.72 1.36 12.28
CA ARG A 37 -17.38 0.77 12.31
C ARG A 37 -17.28 -0.50 11.48
N ALA A 38 -16.08 -0.78 10.96
CA ALA A 38 -15.82 -2.00 10.22
C ALA A 38 -15.93 -3.23 11.13
N LYS A 39 -16.66 -4.27 10.68
CA LYS A 39 -16.81 -5.52 11.43
C LYS A 39 -15.45 -6.20 11.60
N GLY A 40 -15.16 -6.63 12.83
CA GLY A 40 -13.90 -7.32 13.14
C GLY A 40 -12.70 -6.38 13.20
N CYS A 41 -12.94 -5.08 13.37
CA CYS A 41 -11.88 -4.12 13.67
C CYS A 41 -11.20 -4.46 15.02
N TRP A 42 -10.03 -3.88 15.30
CA TRP A 42 -9.31 -4.18 16.55
C TRP A 42 -10.14 -3.89 17.80
N TYR A 43 -10.99 -2.86 17.75
CA TYR A 43 -11.92 -2.55 18.84
C TYR A 43 -12.88 -3.72 19.11
N ASP A 44 -13.55 -4.26 18.08
CA ASP A 44 -14.45 -5.42 18.25
C ASP A 44 -13.70 -6.64 18.80
N LEU A 45 -12.51 -6.94 18.25
CA LEU A 45 -11.72 -8.09 18.70
C LEU A 45 -11.33 -8.00 20.18
N VAL A 46 -10.99 -6.80 20.66
CA VAL A 46 -10.65 -6.58 22.07
C VAL A 46 -11.89 -6.52 22.94
N ALA A 47 -12.98 -5.88 22.49
CA ALA A 47 -14.24 -5.84 23.21
C ALA A 47 -14.81 -7.24 23.43
N ASP A 48 -14.83 -8.08 22.39
CA ASP A 48 -15.22 -9.49 22.46
C ASP A 48 -14.33 -10.28 23.43
N ALA A 49 -13.03 -9.95 23.51
CA ALA A 49 -12.13 -10.58 24.46
C ALA A 49 -12.41 -10.11 25.90
N PHE A 50 -12.69 -8.82 26.10
CA PHE A 50 -13.04 -8.25 27.40
C PHE A 50 -14.33 -8.87 27.97
N ASP A 51 -15.30 -9.22 27.13
CA ASP A 51 -16.51 -9.93 27.55
C ASP A 51 -16.25 -11.34 28.10
N ARG A 52 -15.13 -11.95 27.72
CA ARG A 52 -14.74 -13.32 28.13
C ARG A 52 -13.69 -13.34 29.23
N LEU A 53 -12.99 -12.23 29.44
CA LEU A 53 -11.88 -12.14 30.39
C LEU A 53 -12.39 -11.70 31.77
N PRO A 54 -11.99 -12.37 32.86
CA PRO A 54 -12.25 -11.88 34.20
C PRO A 54 -11.39 -10.64 34.50
N GLY A 55 -11.86 -9.77 35.41
CA GLY A 55 -11.10 -8.60 35.88
C GLY A 55 -11.15 -7.38 34.96
N VAL A 56 -12.12 -7.31 34.04
CA VAL A 56 -12.43 -6.11 33.28
C VAL A 56 -13.40 -5.25 34.09
N ASP A 57 -12.99 -4.02 34.38
CA ASP A 57 -13.82 -3.02 35.04
C ASP A 57 -14.47 -2.10 33.99
N ASP A 58 -15.73 -1.72 34.21
CA ASP A 58 -16.39 -0.64 33.49
C ASP A 58 -16.29 0.64 34.32
N ILE A 59 -15.60 1.64 33.78
CA ILE A 59 -15.37 2.93 34.42
C ILE A 59 -16.28 3.96 33.76
N ASP A 60 -17.24 4.46 34.53
CA ASP A 60 -18.08 5.57 34.10
C ASP A 60 -17.27 6.89 34.11
N ARG A 61 -17.22 7.56 32.97
CA ARG A 61 -16.56 8.86 32.77
C ARG A 61 -17.56 9.99 32.56
N GLY A 62 -18.83 9.78 32.90
CA GLY A 62 -19.91 10.76 32.74
C GLY A 62 -20.20 11.02 31.27
N ASP A 63 -20.07 12.28 30.84
CA ASP A 63 -20.37 12.70 29.47
C ASP A 63 -19.46 12.05 28.40
N GLU A 64 -18.28 11.55 28.81
CA GLU A 64 -17.35 10.82 27.94
C GLU A 64 -17.76 9.34 27.71
N GLY A 65 -18.75 8.85 28.45
CA GLY A 65 -19.25 7.47 28.38
C GLY A 65 -18.47 6.47 29.25
N ILE A 66 -18.59 5.18 28.91
CA ILE A 66 -17.99 4.08 29.68
C ILE A 66 -16.65 3.66 29.06
N VAL A 67 -15.62 3.57 29.88
CA VAL A 67 -14.31 3.01 29.52
C VAL A 67 -14.15 1.64 30.17
N ARG A 68 -13.93 0.61 29.36
CA ARG A 68 -13.62 -0.74 29.86
C ARG A 68 -12.11 -0.86 30.09
N ARG A 69 -11.70 -1.41 31.22
CA ARG A 69 -10.30 -1.48 31.63
C ARG A 69 -9.96 -2.84 32.22
N LEU A 70 -8.93 -3.48 31.66
CA LEU A 70 -8.22 -4.58 32.29
C LEU A 70 -6.94 -4.04 32.94
N SER A 71 -6.76 -4.27 34.25
CA SER A 71 -5.55 -3.85 34.98
C SER A 71 -4.80 -5.05 35.54
N ASN A 72 -3.48 -5.03 35.43
CA ASN A 72 -2.61 -5.98 36.10
C ASN A 72 -1.81 -5.29 37.21
N PRO A 73 -1.61 -5.95 38.36
CA PRO A 73 -0.79 -5.40 39.44
C PRO A 73 0.66 -5.26 38.97
N GLN A 74 1.28 -4.13 39.33
CA GLN A 74 2.71 -3.94 39.08
C GLN A 74 3.53 -4.87 39.99
N THR A 75 4.29 -5.78 39.37
CA THR A 75 5.11 -6.77 40.07
C THR A 75 6.60 -6.41 40.10
N ALA A 76 7.04 -5.48 39.24
CA ALA A 76 8.42 -5.01 39.19
C ALA A 76 8.57 -3.67 39.93
N ALA A 77 9.70 -3.50 40.63
CA ALA A 77 10.06 -2.20 41.19
C ALA A 77 10.22 -1.18 40.05
N LEU A 78 9.64 0.02 40.23
CA LEU A 78 9.90 1.14 39.32
C LEU A 78 11.41 1.35 39.26
N LYS A 79 11.97 1.46 38.05
CA LYS A 79 13.31 2.02 37.92
C LYS A 79 13.25 3.40 38.56
N PRO A 80 14.15 3.73 39.51
CA PRO A 80 14.20 5.09 40.02
C PRO A 80 14.33 6.02 38.81
N PRO A 81 13.65 7.18 38.83
CA PRO A 81 13.95 8.22 37.85
C PRO A 81 15.46 8.33 37.79
N VAL A 82 16.04 8.26 36.60
CA VAL A 82 17.45 8.62 36.47
C VAL A 82 17.49 10.03 37.02
N GLU A 83 18.15 10.22 38.17
CA GLU A 83 18.40 11.56 38.69
C GLU A 83 18.96 12.34 37.51
N SER A 84 18.21 13.36 37.07
CA SER A 84 18.67 14.24 36.02
C SER A 84 20.05 14.69 36.45
N THR A 85 21.08 14.22 35.74
CA THR A 85 22.44 14.69 35.93
C THR A 85 22.34 16.20 36.08
N GLU A 86 22.82 16.73 37.22
CA GLU A 86 22.80 18.17 37.49
C GLU A 86 23.11 18.90 36.19
N MET A 87 22.14 19.69 35.70
CA MET A 87 22.33 20.43 34.46
C MET A 87 23.57 21.29 34.68
N ARG A 88 24.68 20.90 34.05
CA ARG A 88 25.84 21.79 33.92
C ARG A 88 25.29 23.10 33.37
N PRO A 89 25.71 24.27 33.91
CA PRO A 89 25.33 25.54 33.32
C PRO A 89 25.65 25.45 31.82
N LEU A 90 24.60 25.56 31.01
CA LEU A 90 24.72 25.52 29.56
C LEU A 90 25.74 26.62 29.22
N SER A 91 26.88 26.22 28.66
CA SER A 91 27.76 27.15 27.97
C SER A 91 26.90 27.95 26.99
N LEU A 92 27.09 29.28 26.95
CA LEU A 92 26.33 30.23 26.13
C LEU A 92 25.79 29.57 24.87
N LEU A 93 24.47 29.39 24.81
CA LEU A 93 23.82 28.77 23.67
C LEU A 93 24.19 29.56 22.40
N PRO A 94 24.37 28.89 21.25
CA PRO A 94 24.52 29.58 19.99
C PRO A 94 23.34 30.52 19.75
N SER A 95 23.57 31.66 19.08
CA SER A 95 22.54 32.68 18.87
C SER A 95 21.29 32.19 18.12
N TRP A 96 21.37 31.06 17.41
CA TRP A 96 20.22 30.47 16.73
C TRP A 96 19.29 29.69 17.67
N ALA A 97 19.73 29.36 18.90
CA ALA A 97 18.94 28.58 19.86
C ALA A 97 17.77 29.36 20.47
N ASP A 98 17.85 30.69 20.50
CA ASP A 98 16.78 31.59 20.96
C ASP A 98 15.85 32.05 19.83
N VAL A 99 16.10 31.59 18.60
CA VAL A 99 15.29 31.95 17.43
C VAL A 99 14.27 30.84 17.21
N ALA A 100 12.97 31.18 17.29
CA ALA A 100 11.92 30.25 16.92
C ALA A 100 12.13 29.76 15.48
N PRO A 101 12.04 28.45 15.20
CA PRO A 101 12.13 27.96 13.83
C PRO A 101 11.03 28.59 12.99
N ALA A 102 11.30 28.78 11.69
CA ALA A 102 10.26 29.15 10.75
C ALA A 102 9.12 28.12 10.83
N PRO A 103 7.85 28.53 10.67
CA PRO A 103 6.74 27.59 10.63
C PRO A 103 7.04 26.51 9.59
N GLU A 104 6.82 25.25 9.98
CA GLU A 104 7.02 24.12 9.08
C GLU A 104 6.11 24.34 7.86
N PRO A 105 6.66 24.34 6.63
CA PRO A 105 5.83 24.48 5.45
C PRO A 105 4.82 23.36 5.46
N GLU A 106 3.53 23.69 5.36
CA GLU A 106 2.49 22.68 5.27
C GLU A 106 2.86 21.76 4.10
N PRO A 107 3.06 20.46 4.34
CA PRO A 107 3.42 19.55 3.27
C PRO A 107 2.29 19.63 2.25
N PRO A 108 2.58 19.99 0.99
CA PRO A 108 1.52 20.11 0.02
C PRO A 108 0.84 18.75 -0.10
N GLN A 109 -0.50 18.76 -0.06
CA GLN A 109 -1.27 17.53 -0.18
C GLN A 109 -0.84 16.82 -1.47
N PRO A 110 -0.38 15.56 -1.40
CA PRO A 110 0.07 14.88 -2.60
C PRO A 110 -1.09 14.78 -3.58
N LEU A 111 -0.95 15.38 -4.76
CA LEU A 111 -1.82 15.03 -5.88
C LEU A 111 -1.46 13.59 -6.25
N ALA A 112 -2.37 12.67 -5.97
CA ALA A 112 -2.29 11.32 -6.48
C ALA A 112 -2.73 11.37 -7.95
N PRO A 113 -1.86 11.11 -8.94
CA PRO A 113 -2.21 11.17 -10.37
C PRO A 113 -3.37 10.24 -10.76
N SER A 114 -3.74 9.30 -9.89
CA SER A 114 -4.85 8.37 -10.03
C SER A 114 -6.24 8.93 -9.69
N GLN A 115 -6.36 10.21 -9.30
CA GLN A 115 -7.65 10.89 -9.13
C GLN A 115 -7.68 12.18 -9.96
N PRO A 116 -8.20 12.16 -11.21
CA PRO A 116 -8.45 13.38 -11.96
C PRO A 116 -9.66 14.14 -11.37
N ASP A 117 -9.51 15.45 -11.16
CA ASP A 117 -10.57 16.42 -10.79
C ASP A 117 -11.55 16.73 -11.95
N VAL A 118 -11.51 15.95 -13.03
CA VAL A 118 -12.40 16.09 -14.17
C VAL A 118 -13.30 14.87 -14.18
N GLU A 119 -14.62 15.07 -14.23
CA GLU A 119 -15.61 14.02 -14.49
C GLU A 119 -15.25 13.31 -15.80
N ALA A 120 -14.40 12.29 -15.68
CA ALA A 120 -14.17 11.34 -16.74
C ALA A 120 -15.49 10.60 -16.99
N PRO A 121 -15.88 10.34 -18.25
CA PRO A 121 -16.90 9.33 -18.51
C PRO A 121 -16.50 8.05 -17.77
N PRO A 122 -17.43 7.26 -17.21
CA PRO A 122 -17.12 6.24 -16.21
C PRO A 122 -16.21 5.16 -16.78
N VAL A 123 -14.90 5.39 -16.66
CA VAL A 123 -13.85 4.40 -16.80
C VAL A 123 -13.45 4.09 -15.37
N MET A 124 -13.90 2.93 -14.91
CA MET A 124 -13.85 2.49 -13.52
C MET A 124 -12.43 2.59 -12.93
N SER A 125 -12.22 3.58 -12.06
CA SER A 125 -11.07 3.66 -11.17
C SER A 125 -11.28 2.70 -9.97
N PRO A 126 -10.24 2.00 -9.48
CA PRO A 126 -10.37 0.71 -8.79
C PRO A 126 -10.57 0.82 -7.27
N ILE A 127 -11.55 1.61 -6.82
CA ILE A 127 -11.97 1.61 -5.41
C ILE A 127 -13.49 1.57 -5.33
N GLY A 128 -14.00 0.36 -5.09
CA GLY A 128 -15.35 0.15 -4.58
C GLY A 128 -16.32 -0.51 -5.57
N TYR A 129 -16.87 -1.64 -5.10
CA TYR A 129 -18.09 -2.32 -5.56
C TYR A 129 -17.97 -3.35 -6.71
N THR A 130 -17.66 -4.58 -6.28
CA THR A 130 -18.52 -5.77 -6.47
C THR A 130 -19.25 -5.94 -7.81
N ALA A 131 -18.54 -6.31 -8.87
CA ALA A 131 -18.92 -7.34 -9.85
C ALA A 131 -17.72 -7.68 -10.76
N GLU A 132 -17.56 -8.98 -11.09
CA GLU A 132 -16.64 -9.56 -12.10
C GLU A 132 -15.17 -9.80 -11.71
N SER A 133 -14.97 -10.77 -10.82
CA SER A 133 -13.71 -11.30 -10.30
C SER A 133 -12.70 -11.86 -11.33
N GLY A 134 -13.07 -12.08 -12.60
CA GLY A 134 -12.19 -12.71 -13.59
C GLY A 134 -11.25 -11.75 -14.33
N GLY A 135 -11.76 -10.60 -14.80
CA GLY A 135 -10.99 -9.64 -15.60
C GLY A 135 -9.90 -8.94 -14.79
N LEU A 136 -10.24 -8.51 -13.57
CA LEU A 136 -9.29 -7.88 -12.67
C LEU A 136 -8.15 -8.82 -12.25
N MET A 137 -8.47 -10.10 -11.99
CA MET A 137 -7.45 -11.09 -11.68
C MET A 137 -6.54 -11.34 -12.88
N ARG A 138 -7.09 -11.44 -14.10
CA ARG A 138 -6.28 -11.56 -15.33
C ARG A 138 -5.33 -10.38 -15.48
N GLY A 139 -5.84 -9.16 -15.36
CA GLY A 139 -5.03 -7.96 -15.52
C GLY A 139 -3.88 -7.89 -14.52
N ARG A 140 -4.16 -8.17 -13.25
CA ARG A 140 -3.14 -8.20 -12.17
C ARG A 140 -2.08 -9.27 -12.43
N THR A 141 -2.48 -10.45 -12.88
CA THR A 141 -1.55 -11.54 -13.20
C THR A 141 -0.68 -11.19 -14.41
N ALA A 142 -1.28 -10.63 -15.46
CA ALA A 142 -0.55 -10.16 -16.66
C ALA A 142 0.51 -9.11 -16.30
N HIS A 143 0.08 -8.07 -15.56
CA HIS A 143 0.94 -7.00 -15.09
C HIS A 143 2.10 -7.55 -14.26
N ARG A 144 1.83 -8.46 -13.32
CA ARG A 144 2.89 -9.03 -12.48
C ARG A 144 3.88 -9.89 -13.26
N LEU A 145 3.42 -10.61 -14.29
CA LEU A 145 4.33 -11.34 -15.19
C LEU A 145 5.21 -10.37 -16.02
N LEU A 146 4.64 -9.28 -16.54
CA LEU A 146 5.39 -8.22 -17.25
C LEU A 146 6.39 -7.49 -16.36
N GLN A 147 6.13 -7.43 -15.06
CA GLN A 147 7.05 -6.90 -14.07
C GLN A 147 8.24 -7.85 -13.83
N LEU A 148 7.96 -9.14 -13.61
CA LEU A 148 8.95 -10.11 -13.11
C LEU A 148 9.79 -10.80 -14.21
N LEU A 149 9.18 -11.11 -15.36
CA LEU A 149 9.83 -11.94 -16.39
C LEU A 149 11.00 -11.27 -17.12
N PRO A 150 11.06 -9.93 -17.30
CA PRO A 150 12.23 -9.30 -17.92
C PRO A 150 13.56 -9.62 -17.23
N ASP A 151 13.56 -9.74 -15.90
CA ASP A 151 14.73 -10.08 -15.08
C ASP A 151 15.10 -11.57 -15.13
N VAL A 152 14.26 -12.40 -15.75
CA VAL A 152 14.50 -13.84 -15.92
C VAL A 152 15.16 -14.07 -17.28
N ALA A 153 16.17 -14.93 -17.32
CA ALA A 153 16.84 -15.34 -18.56
C ALA A 153 15.80 -15.84 -19.60
N PRO A 154 15.89 -15.44 -20.89
CA PRO A 154 14.88 -15.74 -21.90
C PRO A 154 14.46 -17.22 -21.96
N GLU A 155 15.42 -18.12 -21.82
CA GLU A 155 15.23 -19.58 -21.90
C GLU A 155 14.43 -20.14 -20.71
N GLN A 156 14.37 -19.40 -19.60
CA GLN A 156 13.70 -19.78 -18.35
C GLN A 156 12.37 -19.06 -18.13
N ARG A 157 12.01 -18.08 -18.98
CA ARG A 157 10.81 -17.24 -18.80
C ARG A 157 9.53 -18.05 -18.83
N GLU A 158 9.37 -18.96 -19.80
CA GLU A 158 8.16 -19.78 -19.91
C GLU A 158 7.97 -20.68 -18.68
N GLU A 159 9.01 -21.38 -18.26
CA GLU A 159 8.95 -22.27 -17.10
C GLU A 159 8.71 -21.48 -15.80
N SER A 160 9.34 -20.31 -15.66
CA SER A 160 9.13 -19.43 -14.51
C SER A 160 7.71 -18.87 -14.47
N ALA A 161 7.13 -18.51 -15.62
CA ALA A 161 5.75 -18.06 -15.74
C ALA A 161 4.77 -19.19 -15.37
N ARG A 162 5.01 -20.43 -15.84
CA ARG A 162 4.21 -21.62 -15.48
C ARG A 162 4.23 -21.90 -13.98
N ARG A 163 5.42 -21.89 -13.38
CA ARG A 163 5.60 -22.07 -11.93
C ARG A 163 4.86 -20.98 -11.15
N TYR A 164 4.97 -19.73 -11.58
CA TYR A 164 4.26 -18.60 -10.99
C TYR A 164 2.73 -18.79 -11.05
N MET A 165 2.19 -19.18 -12.21
CA MET A 165 0.75 -19.41 -12.40
C MET A 165 0.20 -20.50 -11.47
N THR A 166 0.99 -21.54 -11.18
CA THR A 166 0.59 -22.62 -10.27
C THR A 166 0.37 -22.11 -8.84
N HIS A 167 1.07 -21.04 -8.43
CA HIS A 167 0.93 -20.44 -7.11
C HIS A 167 -0.13 -19.36 -7.03
N VAL A 168 -0.25 -18.52 -8.06
CA VAL A 168 -1.06 -17.30 -8.03
C VAL A 168 -2.46 -17.50 -8.59
N ALA A 169 -2.63 -18.46 -9.50
CA ALA A 169 -3.91 -18.77 -10.12
C ALA A 169 -4.15 -20.30 -10.23
N PRO A 170 -4.06 -21.06 -9.11
CA PRO A 170 -4.24 -22.51 -9.13
C PRO A 170 -5.64 -22.95 -9.59
N GLU A 171 -6.64 -22.08 -9.42
CA GLU A 171 -8.02 -22.31 -9.87
C GLU A 171 -8.25 -22.04 -11.37
N TRP A 172 -7.26 -21.50 -12.08
CA TRP A 172 -7.37 -21.27 -13.53
C TRP A 172 -7.19 -22.57 -14.31
N GLY A 173 -7.98 -22.72 -15.37
CA GLY A 173 -7.82 -23.84 -16.30
C GLY A 173 -6.46 -23.79 -17.00
N ALA A 174 -5.88 -24.96 -17.29
CA ALA A 174 -4.56 -25.07 -17.94
C ALA A 174 -4.48 -24.26 -19.26
N GLN A 175 -5.56 -24.24 -20.04
CA GLN A 175 -5.64 -23.45 -21.27
C GLN A 175 -5.60 -21.94 -20.98
N GLN A 176 -6.38 -21.46 -20.01
CA GLN A 176 -6.44 -20.04 -19.67
C GLN A 176 -5.08 -19.51 -19.18
N SER A 177 -4.37 -20.31 -18.37
CA SER A 177 -3.02 -19.99 -17.91
C SER A 177 -2.02 -19.98 -19.07
N LYS A 178 -2.10 -20.96 -19.97
CA LYS A 178 -1.25 -21.03 -21.17
C LYS A 178 -1.46 -19.82 -22.08
N ASP A 179 -2.71 -19.44 -22.31
CA ASP A 179 -3.05 -18.29 -23.17
C ASP A 179 -2.48 -16.98 -22.61
N LEU A 180 -2.61 -16.76 -21.30
CA LEU A 180 -2.04 -15.57 -20.66
C LEU A 180 -0.50 -15.56 -20.71
N ILE A 181 0.13 -16.71 -20.46
CA ILE A 181 1.60 -16.83 -20.54
C ILE A 181 2.07 -16.50 -21.95
N ASN A 182 1.43 -17.08 -22.98
CA ASN A 182 1.78 -16.84 -24.37
C ASN A 182 1.60 -15.36 -24.77
N GLU A 183 0.51 -14.73 -24.32
CA GLU A 183 0.27 -13.30 -24.55
C GLU A 183 1.40 -12.45 -23.95
N VAL A 184 1.76 -12.67 -22.69
CA VAL A 184 2.85 -11.93 -22.02
C VAL A 184 4.20 -12.19 -22.70
N LEU A 185 4.54 -13.45 -23.00
CA LEU A 185 5.78 -13.79 -23.70
C LEU A 185 5.83 -13.17 -25.10
N GLY A 186 4.69 -13.07 -25.78
CA GLY A 186 4.56 -12.38 -27.06
C GLY A 186 4.90 -10.90 -26.96
N ILE A 187 4.41 -10.21 -25.92
CA ILE A 187 4.76 -8.81 -25.64
C ILE A 187 6.26 -8.66 -25.35
N LEU A 188 6.81 -9.52 -24.48
CA LEU A 188 8.23 -9.48 -24.12
C LEU A 188 9.17 -9.79 -25.29
N GLY A 189 8.69 -10.57 -26.26
CA GLY A 189 9.44 -10.96 -27.46
C GLY A 189 9.21 -10.05 -28.66
N HIS A 190 8.35 -9.04 -28.55
CA HIS A 190 8.04 -8.15 -29.67
C HIS A 190 9.21 -7.20 -29.93
N SER A 191 9.67 -7.08 -31.18
CA SER A 191 10.83 -6.26 -31.55
C SER A 191 10.68 -4.81 -31.13
N ASP A 192 9.49 -4.25 -31.30
CA ASP A 192 9.20 -2.84 -31.03
C ASP A 192 9.24 -2.52 -29.53
N PHE A 193 9.13 -3.54 -28.67
CA PHE A 193 9.22 -3.40 -27.22
C PHE A 193 10.57 -3.88 -26.67
N ALA A 194 11.51 -4.29 -27.52
CA ALA A 194 12.81 -4.76 -27.06
C ALA A 194 13.57 -3.74 -26.18
N PRO A 195 13.58 -2.42 -26.49
CA PRO A 195 14.20 -1.42 -25.61
C PRO A 195 13.53 -1.37 -24.23
N LEU A 196 12.23 -1.66 -24.16
CA LEU A 196 11.44 -1.60 -22.95
C LEU A 196 11.77 -2.72 -21.98
N PHE A 197 12.27 -3.87 -22.43
CA PHE A 197 12.57 -5.02 -21.58
C PHE A 197 14.07 -5.36 -21.54
N GLY A 198 14.92 -4.39 -21.85
CA GLY A 198 16.37 -4.47 -21.76
C GLY A 198 16.92 -4.35 -20.33
N PRO A 199 18.25 -4.46 -20.16
CA PRO A 199 18.89 -4.45 -18.83
C PRO A 199 18.75 -3.13 -18.08
N ASP A 200 18.63 -2.01 -18.80
CA ASP A 200 18.46 -0.67 -18.20
C ASP A 200 17.00 -0.36 -17.83
N SER A 201 16.09 -1.31 -18.07
CA SER A 201 14.68 -1.18 -17.78
C SER A 201 14.36 -1.49 -16.33
N GLN A 202 13.71 -0.55 -15.66
CA GLN A 202 13.33 -0.67 -14.27
C GLN A 202 11.81 -0.78 -14.16
N ALA A 203 11.33 -1.75 -13.40
CA ALA A 203 9.91 -1.92 -13.12
C ALA A 203 9.53 -1.27 -11.78
N GLU A 204 8.27 -0.85 -11.65
CA GLU A 204 7.72 -0.34 -10.38
C GLU A 204 8.50 0.86 -9.80
N VAL A 205 8.99 1.77 -10.65
CA VAL A 205 9.84 2.90 -10.24
C VAL A 205 9.05 3.93 -9.43
N PRO A 206 9.40 4.17 -8.16
CA PRO A 206 8.77 5.22 -7.38
C PRO A 206 9.22 6.59 -7.88
N ILE A 207 8.27 7.52 -8.01
CA ILE A 207 8.55 8.92 -8.33
C ILE A 207 7.94 9.81 -7.25
N ALA A 208 8.74 10.74 -6.75
CA ALA A 208 8.30 11.78 -5.84
C ALA A 208 8.94 13.10 -6.23
N GLY A 209 8.18 14.19 -6.15
CA GLY A 209 8.66 15.51 -6.50
C GLY A 209 7.64 16.60 -6.19
N VAL A 210 8.03 17.85 -6.41
CA VAL A 210 7.14 19.01 -6.28
C VAL A 210 6.98 19.63 -7.66
N VAL A 211 5.73 19.81 -8.10
CA VAL A 211 5.37 20.49 -9.35
C VAL A 211 4.56 21.72 -9.00
N GLY A 212 5.17 22.90 -9.16
CA GLY A 212 4.59 24.15 -8.65
C GLY A 212 4.52 24.12 -7.12
N GLU A 213 3.30 24.19 -6.58
CA GLU A 213 3.03 24.08 -5.14
C GLU A 213 2.61 22.68 -4.71
N PHE A 214 2.50 21.71 -5.62
CA PHE A 214 1.96 20.38 -5.32
C PHE A 214 3.07 19.35 -5.13
N ALA A 215 3.06 18.61 -4.02
CA ALA A 215 3.80 17.37 -3.96
C ALA A 215 3.09 16.33 -4.83
N ILE A 216 3.87 15.53 -5.53
CA ILE A 216 3.40 14.38 -6.31
C ILE A 216 4.18 13.17 -5.80
N SER A 217 3.46 12.08 -5.58
CA SER A 217 4.03 10.77 -5.32
C SER A 217 3.30 9.76 -6.19
N GLY A 218 4.03 8.92 -6.90
CA GLY A 218 3.48 7.93 -7.81
C GLY A 218 4.42 6.76 -8.02
N GLN A 219 3.95 5.79 -8.80
CA GLN A 219 4.73 4.64 -9.22
C GLN A 219 4.52 4.45 -10.71
N ILE A 220 5.63 4.30 -11.42
CA ILE A 220 5.66 4.04 -12.86
C ILE A 220 5.83 2.53 -13.05
N ASP A 221 4.99 1.90 -13.88
CA ASP A 221 5.04 0.45 -14.09
C ASP A 221 6.37 0.02 -14.69
N ARG A 222 6.87 0.77 -15.69
CA ARG A 222 8.20 0.55 -16.26
C ARG A 222 8.81 1.84 -16.81
N LEU A 223 10.10 2.03 -16.52
CA LEU A 223 10.90 3.19 -16.92
C LEU A 223 12.20 2.71 -17.56
N VAL A 224 12.56 3.26 -18.71
CA VAL A 224 13.87 3.09 -19.32
C VAL A 224 14.47 4.47 -19.56
N VAL A 225 15.68 4.68 -19.08
CA VAL A 225 16.44 5.91 -19.33
C VAL A 225 17.59 5.56 -20.26
N THR A 226 17.61 6.15 -21.45
CA THR A 226 18.71 6.01 -22.41
C THR A 226 19.49 7.32 -22.49
N ASP A 227 20.57 7.34 -23.28
CA ASP A 227 21.36 8.56 -23.51
C ASP A 227 20.58 9.68 -24.23
N HIS A 228 19.43 9.37 -24.84
CA HIS A 228 18.71 10.30 -25.72
C HIS A 228 17.23 10.46 -25.36
N GLU A 229 16.64 9.52 -24.63
CA GLU A 229 15.21 9.54 -24.31
C GLU A 229 14.90 8.83 -22.99
N ILE A 230 13.73 9.15 -22.44
CA ILE A 230 13.14 8.46 -21.29
C ILE A 230 11.83 7.83 -21.76
N LEU A 231 11.75 6.51 -21.67
CA LEU A 231 10.57 5.73 -22.02
C LEU A 231 9.82 5.38 -20.75
N ILE A 232 8.55 5.78 -20.68
CA ILE A 232 7.63 5.51 -19.57
C ILE A 232 6.49 4.64 -20.10
N ILE A 233 6.21 3.55 -19.41
CA ILE A 233 5.11 2.64 -19.74
C ILE A 233 4.19 2.51 -18.52
N ASP A 234 2.89 2.51 -18.78
CA ASP A 234 1.85 2.09 -17.87
C ASP A 234 1.01 1.00 -18.57
N TYR A 235 0.82 -0.14 -17.91
CA TYR A 235 0.09 -1.26 -18.49
C TYR A 235 -1.40 -1.13 -18.18
N LYS A 236 -2.22 -0.91 -19.22
CA LYS A 236 -3.69 -0.98 -19.12
C LYS A 236 -4.21 -2.25 -19.79
N THR A 237 -4.93 -3.07 -19.04
CA THR A 237 -5.52 -4.33 -19.54
C THR A 237 -6.98 -4.17 -20.01
N ASN A 238 -7.32 -3.01 -20.58
CA ASN A 238 -8.67 -2.76 -21.09
C ASN A 238 -8.99 -3.68 -22.27
N ARG A 239 -10.23 -4.16 -22.36
CA ARG A 239 -10.65 -5.14 -23.39
C ARG A 239 -10.64 -4.60 -24.83
N ASN A 240 -10.69 -3.28 -25.00
CA ASN A 240 -10.62 -2.61 -26.31
C ASN A 240 -9.49 -1.58 -26.26
N PRO A 241 -8.25 -1.94 -26.69
CA PRO A 241 -7.23 -0.94 -26.92
C PRO A 241 -7.68 0.00 -28.06
N PRO A 242 -7.49 1.32 -27.94
CA PRO A 242 -7.81 2.25 -29.02
C PRO A 242 -6.96 1.95 -30.26
N GLU A 243 -7.57 2.03 -31.44
CA GLU A 243 -6.91 1.68 -32.71
C GLU A 243 -5.92 2.76 -33.18
N ASP A 244 -6.07 3.99 -32.69
CA ASP A 244 -5.17 5.11 -32.95
C ASP A 244 -5.14 6.10 -31.76
N GLU A 245 -4.20 7.06 -31.81
CA GLU A 245 -4.04 8.11 -30.78
C GLU A 245 -5.30 8.95 -30.58
N ALA A 246 -6.11 9.17 -31.63
CA ALA A 246 -7.34 9.96 -31.56
C ALA A 246 -8.45 9.26 -30.76
N HIS A 247 -8.37 7.93 -30.61
CA HIS A 247 -9.29 7.13 -29.81
C HIS A 247 -8.78 6.88 -28.37
N VAL A 248 -7.61 7.39 -28.00
CA VAL A 248 -7.12 7.32 -26.62
C VAL A 248 -8.04 8.18 -25.73
N PRO A 249 -8.67 7.61 -24.69
CA PRO A 249 -9.52 8.39 -23.80
C PRO A 249 -8.79 9.60 -23.23
N ALA A 250 -9.46 10.76 -23.21
CA ALA A 250 -8.86 12.03 -22.77
C ALA A 250 -8.27 11.98 -21.35
N ALA A 251 -8.76 11.09 -20.48
CA ALA A 251 -8.18 10.86 -19.16
C ALA A 251 -6.72 10.32 -19.20
N TYR A 252 -6.23 9.91 -20.36
CA TYR A 252 -4.87 9.41 -20.58
C TYR A 252 -4.01 10.35 -21.45
N LEU A 253 -4.59 11.43 -21.96
CA LEU A 253 -3.88 12.48 -22.67
C LEU A 253 -3.79 13.68 -21.71
N GLY A 254 -2.58 13.96 -21.23
CA GLY A 254 -2.31 15.05 -20.27
C GLY A 254 -2.64 16.44 -20.82
#